data_AF-A0A0G0MQS7-F1
#
_entry.id   AF-A0A0G0MQS7-F1
#
_cell.length_a   1.000
_cell.length_b   1.000
_cell.length_c   1.000
_cell.angle_alpha   90.00
_cell.angle_beta   90.00
_cell.angle_gamma   90.00
#
_symmetry.space_group_name_H-M   'P 1'
#
loop_
_entity.id
_entity.type
_entity.pdbx_description
1 polymer ?
#
loop_
_entity_poly.entity_id
_entity_poly.type
_entity_poly.pdbx_seq_one_letter_code
_entity_poly.pdbx_strand_id
1 'polypeptide(L)'
;MKLKKIWIILIVAITIRLFLSLVTFHPDIQAFALAGYLIKQGNILNLYDLLSALPEGHQILKSYPTYIFNYPPLIYLWHGLFYSSINIFSNQNFLEMFLFNVPEALKNPVVFIHLFTLKLPLMVFDLGTGFLLFKFFEDKTKAVIALVLWLFNPVTLHATYMMGQFDIIPVFFTILSILLLKNKLTFKTGLLAALSLGLGAAFKIYPLFFVVPLISLFKSWKIRSLIAFSALLPYILSILPFINSSGFRSNALVASQTTKSFYSQIAVSGGESILLFLSALAFFYFLFLHNTISPSRVWRYFFITLLLFFIFTHTHPQWFLWLTPFLIIELVESKFKNVYAGILALMSFIGLLFFFDPSLTIGLFAPLWRDLYSSKSLWELLNISIDFNFARSFLHSIFVGAGLFYLYIYFPRSEEEK
;
A
#
# COMPACT_ATOMS: atom_id res chain seq x y z
N MET A 1 15.95 19.45 19.38
CA MET A 1 16.87 18.30 19.29
C MET A 1 18.14 18.74 18.56
N LYS A 2 19.35 18.48 19.08
CA LYS A 2 20.61 18.84 18.39
C LYS A 2 20.72 18.08 17.06
N LEU A 3 21.21 18.71 15.99
CA LEU A 3 21.32 18.14 14.63
C LEU A 3 22.00 16.75 14.62
N LYS A 4 23.02 16.57 15.47
CA LYS A 4 23.73 15.28 15.67
C LYS A 4 22.80 14.12 16.05
N LYS A 5 21.74 14.35 16.82
CA LYS A 5 20.77 13.31 17.22
C LYS A 5 19.87 12.87 16.06
N ILE A 6 19.51 13.78 15.14
CA ILE A 6 18.72 13.45 13.94
C ILE A 6 19.53 12.53 13.02
N TRP A 7 20.82 12.82 12.83
CA TRP A 7 21.69 11.97 12.01
C TRP A 7 21.82 10.54 12.55
N ILE A 8 21.96 10.38 13.87
CA ILE A 8 21.99 9.04 14.50
C ILE A 8 20.68 8.30 14.24
N ILE A 9 19.54 8.96 14.41
CA ILE A 9 18.21 8.38 14.13
C ILE A 9 18.12 7.91 12.67
N LEU A 10 18.53 8.76 11.72
CA LEU A 10 18.49 8.43 10.29
C LEU A 10 19.41 7.26 9.95
N ILE A 11 20.64 7.25 10.48
CA ILE A 11 21.60 6.16 10.26
C ILE A 11 21.01 4.84 10.77
N VAL A 12 20.52 4.79 12.02
CA VAL A 12 19.92 3.58 12.58
C VAL A 12 18.72 3.13 11.75
N ALA A 13 17.83 4.06 11.40
CA ALA A 13 16.64 3.75 10.61
C ALA A 13 16.98 3.20 9.21
N ILE A 14 18.00 3.75 8.54
CA ILE A 14 18.49 3.28 7.25
C ILE A 14 19.17 1.91 7.42
N THR A 15 20.02 1.72 8.42
CA THR A 15 20.68 0.43 8.68
C THR A 15 19.66 -0.69 8.89
N ILE A 16 18.58 -0.45 9.64
CA ILE A 16 17.50 -1.43 9.83
C ILE A 16 16.85 -1.79 8.49
N ARG A 17 16.55 -0.80 7.64
CA ARG A 17 15.94 -1.03 6.32
C ARG A 17 16.84 -1.84 5.40
N LEU A 18 18.12 -1.49 5.36
CA LEU A 18 19.13 -2.20 4.56
C LEU A 18 19.25 -3.66 5.02
N PHE A 19 19.36 -3.87 6.34
CA PHE A 19 19.42 -5.21 6.92
C PHE A 19 18.18 -6.04 6.57
N LEU A 20 16.98 -5.51 6.84
CA LEU A 20 15.73 -6.22 6.52
C LEU A 20 15.61 -6.52 5.02
N SER A 21 15.98 -5.58 4.15
CA SER A 21 15.92 -5.79 2.69
C SER A 21 16.82 -6.93 2.21
N LEU A 22 17.97 -7.12 2.83
CA LEU A 22 18.91 -8.18 2.50
C LEU A 22 18.39 -9.55 2.97
N VAL A 23 17.90 -9.64 4.21
CA VAL A 23 17.76 -10.92 4.92
C VAL A 23 16.36 -11.52 4.89
N THR A 24 15.41 -10.86 4.23
CA THR A 24 14.01 -11.32 4.20
C THR A 24 13.48 -11.48 2.79
N PHE A 25 12.60 -12.46 2.60
CA PHE A 25 12.00 -12.79 1.31
C PHE A 25 10.50 -13.09 1.45
N HIS A 26 9.70 -12.54 0.54
CA HIS A 26 8.30 -12.88 0.38
C HIS A 26 8.02 -13.17 -1.11
N PRO A 27 7.23 -14.20 -1.47
CA PRO A 27 7.00 -14.59 -2.87
C PRO A 27 6.47 -13.49 -3.78
N ASP A 28 5.61 -12.59 -3.27
CA ASP A 28 5.07 -11.47 -4.06
C ASP A 28 6.13 -10.62 -4.79
N ILE A 29 7.35 -10.51 -4.25
CA ILE A 29 8.41 -9.74 -4.90
C ILE A 29 8.86 -10.36 -6.24
N GLN A 30 8.63 -11.66 -6.42
CA GLN A 30 8.96 -12.37 -7.66
C GLN A 30 8.11 -11.90 -8.84
N ALA A 31 6.89 -11.40 -8.62
CA ALA A 31 6.07 -10.85 -9.70
C ALA A 31 6.76 -9.68 -10.41
N PHE A 32 7.47 -8.83 -9.66
CA PHE A 32 8.21 -7.70 -10.24
C PHE A 32 9.50 -8.13 -10.92
N ALA A 33 10.20 -9.13 -10.37
CA ALA A 33 11.36 -9.75 -11.01
C ALA A 33 10.95 -10.43 -12.33
N LEU A 34 9.82 -11.14 -12.34
CA LEU A 34 9.26 -11.79 -13.53
C LEU A 34 8.87 -10.75 -14.60
N ALA A 35 8.23 -9.64 -14.20
CA ALA A 35 7.95 -8.55 -15.13
C ALA A 35 9.23 -8.02 -15.79
N GLY A 36 10.30 -7.78 -15.01
CA GLY A 36 11.59 -7.36 -15.55
C GLY A 36 12.23 -8.39 -16.49
N TYR A 37 12.15 -9.68 -16.14
CA TYR A 37 12.61 -10.80 -16.98
C TYR A 37 11.90 -10.83 -18.34
N LEU A 38 10.58 -10.67 -18.36
CA LEU A 38 9.77 -10.68 -19.58
C LEU A 38 9.96 -9.41 -20.43
N ILE A 39 10.05 -8.24 -19.79
CA ILE A 39 10.31 -6.96 -20.46
C ILE A 39 11.66 -6.98 -21.17
N LYS A 40 12.70 -7.57 -20.55
CA LYS A 40 14.02 -7.73 -21.18
C LYS A 40 13.98 -8.56 -22.46
N GLN A 41 12.99 -9.44 -22.61
CA GLN A 41 12.75 -10.24 -23.82
C GLN A 41 11.86 -9.52 -24.85
N GLY A 42 11.50 -8.25 -24.61
CA GLY A 42 10.65 -7.45 -25.50
C GLY A 42 9.15 -7.53 -25.19
N ASN A 43 8.73 -8.26 -24.14
CA ASN A 43 7.31 -8.40 -23.78
C ASN A 43 6.84 -7.22 -22.90
N ILE A 44 6.48 -6.11 -23.54
CA ILE A 44 6.01 -4.89 -22.85
C ILE A 44 4.50 -4.75 -22.94
N LEU A 45 3.97 -4.58 -24.17
CA LEU A 45 2.53 -4.30 -24.38
C LEU A 45 1.65 -5.55 -24.30
N ASN A 46 2.24 -6.74 -24.41
CA ASN A 46 1.55 -8.03 -24.29
C ASN A 46 1.69 -8.66 -22.90
N LEU A 47 2.27 -7.96 -21.92
CA LEU A 47 2.63 -8.52 -20.60
C LEU A 47 1.47 -9.27 -19.92
N TYR A 48 0.26 -8.73 -20.00
CA TYR A 48 -0.94 -9.30 -19.38
C TYR A 48 -1.54 -10.49 -20.15
N ASP A 49 -1.29 -10.59 -21.46
CA ASP A 49 -1.82 -11.67 -22.31
C ASP A 49 -0.82 -12.82 -22.45
N LEU A 50 0.47 -12.55 -22.22
CA LEU A 50 1.56 -13.47 -22.51
C LEU A 50 1.38 -14.84 -21.85
N LEU A 51 1.14 -14.87 -20.53
CA LEU A 51 1.08 -16.13 -19.79
C LEU A 51 -0.08 -17.01 -20.25
N SER A 52 -1.22 -16.43 -20.60
CA SER A 52 -2.38 -17.16 -21.13
C SER A 52 -2.15 -17.75 -22.52
N ALA A 53 -1.16 -17.24 -23.26
CA ALA A 53 -0.80 -17.73 -24.59
C ALA A 53 0.30 -18.82 -24.57
N LEU A 54 0.89 -19.11 -23.41
CA LEU A 54 1.94 -20.12 -23.28
C LEU A 54 1.35 -21.54 -23.35
N PRO A 55 2.08 -22.51 -23.92
CA PRO A 55 1.63 -23.90 -23.97
C PRO A 55 1.54 -24.51 -22.56
N GLU A 56 0.64 -25.48 -22.40
CA GLU A 56 0.51 -26.23 -21.16
C GLU A 56 1.85 -26.89 -20.78
N GLY A 57 2.22 -26.83 -19.51
CA GLY A 57 3.50 -27.35 -19.02
C GLY A 57 4.71 -26.44 -19.22
N HIS A 58 4.54 -25.24 -19.81
CA HIS A 58 5.61 -24.23 -19.86
C HIS A 58 6.13 -23.88 -18.46
N GLN A 59 7.44 -23.68 -18.31
CA GLN A 59 8.09 -23.49 -17.00
C GLN A 59 7.49 -22.35 -16.17
N ILE A 60 7.15 -21.22 -16.81
CA ILE A 60 6.48 -20.09 -16.15
C ILE A 60 5.15 -20.51 -15.55
N LEU A 61 4.32 -21.27 -16.29
CA LEU A 61 2.99 -21.71 -15.83
C LEU A 61 3.06 -22.78 -14.73
N LYS A 62 4.20 -23.47 -14.59
CA LYS A 62 4.46 -24.36 -13.44
C LYS A 62 4.72 -23.59 -12.15
N SER A 63 5.19 -22.34 -12.25
CA SER A 63 5.62 -21.53 -11.10
C SER A 63 4.65 -20.41 -10.75
N TYR A 64 3.90 -19.89 -11.75
CA TYR A 64 3.04 -18.74 -11.59
C TYR A 64 1.67 -18.97 -12.21
N PRO A 65 0.60 -18.45 -11.58
CA PRO A 65 -0.70 -18.40 -12.22
C PRO A 65 -0.71 -17.39 -13.37
N THR A 66 -1.61 -17.57 -14.33
CA THR A 66 -1.80 -16.65 -15.47
C THR A 66 -2.24 -15.24 -15.05
N TYR A 67 -2.80 -15.11 -13.85
CA TYR A 67 -3.26 -13.84 -13.26
C TYR A 67 -2.23 -13.17 -12.33
N ILE A 68 -0.96 -13.59 -12.33
CA ILE A 68 0.09 -13.00 -11.48
C ILE A 68 0.21 -11.48 -11.66
N PHE A 69 -0.03 -10.96 -12.87
CA PHE A 69 -0.07 -9.54 -13.16
C PHE A 69 -1.47 -8.96 -12.89
N ASN A 70 -1.73 -8.61 -11.62
CA ASN A 70 -3.05 -8.17 -11.13
C ASN A 70 -3.11 -6.72 -10.63
N TYR A 71 -2.13 -5.90 -11.02
CA TYR A 71 -2.04 -4.48 -10.65
C TYR A 71 -2.04 -3.60 -11.90
N PRO A 72 -2.27 -2.27 -11.77
CA PRO A 72 -2.07 -1.33 -12.86
C PRO A 72 -0.68 -1.44 -13.53
N PRO A 73 -0.52 -1.12 -14.82
CA PRO A 73 0.72 -1.43 -15.56
C PRO A 73 1.96 -0.74 -15.03
N LEU A 74 1.82 0.44 -14.41
CA LEU A 74 2.97 1.26 -14.05
C LEU A 74 3.88 0.58 -13.04
N ILE A 75 3.36 -0.25 -12.12
CA ILE A 75 4.23 -0.95 -11.16
C ILE A 75 5.15 -1.96 -11.88
N TYR A 76 4.61 -2.72 -12.83
CA TYR A 76 5.38 -3.73 -13.57
C TYR A 76 6.38 -3.08 -14.51
N LEU A 77 5.98 -2.02 -15.21
CA LEU A 77 6.86 -1.28 -16.10
C LEU A 77 7.97 -0.59 -15.32
N TRP A 78 7.64 0.18 -14.29
CA TRP A 78 8.63 0.92 -13.51
C TRP A 78 9.60 0.00 -12.77
N HIS A 79 9.06 -0.98 -12.02
CA HIS A 79 9.90 -1.86 -11.21
C HIS A 79 10.64 -2.89 -12.07
N GLY A 80 10.00 -3.40 -13.13
CA GLY A 80 10.60 -4.33 -14.07
C GLY A 80 11.72 -3.68 -14.87
N LEU A 81 11.55 -2.44 -15.35
CA LEU A 81 12.61 -1.69 -16.04
C LEU A 81 13.76 -1.32 -15.11
N PHE A 82 13.47 -0.91 -13.86
CA PHE A 82 14.52 -0.70 -12.87
C PHE A 82 15.34 -1.96 -12.65
N TYR A 83 14.65 -3.09 -12.45
CA TYR A 83 15.31 -4.38 -12.20
C TYR A 83 16.13 -4.84 -13.41
N SER A 84 15.60 -4.74 -14.63
CA SER A 84 16.32 -5.12 -15.85
C SER A 84 17.58 -4.30 -16.07
N SER A 85 17.61 -3.04 -15.60
CA SER A 85 18.73 -2.12 -15.72
C SER A 85 19.84 -2.36 -14.69
N ILE A 86 19.51 -2.87 -13.50
CA ILE A 86 20.44 -2.95 -12.34
C ILE A 86 20.87 -4.37 -12.02
N ASN A 87 20.31 -5.39 -12.67
CA ASN A 87 20.67 -6.79 -12.43
C ASN A 87 22.10 -7.20 -12.91
N ILE A 88 23.06 -6.29 -12.85
CA ILE A 88 24.49 -6.52 -13.11
C ILE A 88 25.05 -7.60 -12.17
N PHE A 89 24.47 -7.74 -10.97
CA PHE A 89 24.96 -8.65 -9.93
C PHE A 89 24.34 -10.05 -9.94
N SER A 90 23.21 -10.27 -10.63
CA SER A 90 22.66 -11.63 -10.78
C SER A 90 22.77 -12.08 -12.23
N ASN A 91 23.58 -13.12 -12.46
CA ASN A 91 23.61 -13.75 -13.78
C ASN A 91 22.24 -14.38 -14.12
N GLN A 92 22.04 -14.67 -15.40
CA GLN A 92 20.79 -15.23 -15.91
C GLN A 92 20.38 -16.52 -15.18
N ASN A 93 21.36 -17.38 -14.87
CA ASN A 93 21.13 -18.65 -14.17
C ASN A 93 20.56 -18.43 -12.76
N PHE A 94 21.11 -17.48 -11.99
CA PHE A 94 20.55 -17.11 -10.69
C PHE A 94 19.13 -16.58 -10.81
N LEU A 95 18.86 -15.72 -11.80
CA LEU A 95 17.51 -15.18 -12.00
C LEU A 95 16.50 -16.29 -12.32
N GLU A 96 16.86 -17.26 -13.15
CA GLU A 96 16.00 -18.43 -13.44
C GLU A 96 15.78 -19.30 -12.20
N MET A 97 16.81 -19.52 -11.37
CA MET A 97 16.64 -20.18 -10.07
C MET A 97 15.69 -19.37 -9.18
N PHE A 98 15.89 -18.05 -9.05
CA PHE A 98 15.04 -17.20 -8.22
C PHE A 98 13.59 -17.19 -8.68
N LEU A 99 13.33 -17.22 -10.00
CA LEU A 99 11.98 -17.19 -10.55
C LEU A 99 11.30 -18.57 -10.53
N PHE A 100 12.04 -19.66 -10.73
CA PHE A 100 11.44 -20.97 -11.01
C PHE A 100 11.85 -22.08 -10.03
N ASN A 101 12.82 -21.83 -9.15
CA ASN A 101 13.30 -22.78 -8.13
C ASN A 101 13.86 -22.05 -6.89
N VAL A 102 12.95 -21.41 -6.13
CA VAL A 102 13.31 -20.63 -4.94
C VAL A 102 14.18 -21.39 -3.94
N PRO A 103 13.92 -22.68 -3.60
CA PRO A 103 14.79 -23.43 -2.70
C PRO A 103 16.25 -23.49 -3.14
N GLU A 104 16.52 -23.58 -4.44
CA GLU A 104 17.88 -23.55 -4.97
C GLU A 104 18.48 -22.14 -4.93
N ALA A 105 17.69 -21.12 -5.28
CA ALA A 105 18.12 -19.72 -5.20
C ALA A 105 18.54 -19.32 -3.78
N LEU A 106 17.82 -19.80 -2.75
CA LEU A 106 18.13 -19.56 -1.35
C LEU A 106 19.45 -20.20 -0.88
N LYS A 107 20.04 -21.14 -1.63
CA LYS A 107 21.38 -21.70 -1.33
C LYS A 107 22.51 -20.78 -1.81
N ASN A 108 22.22 -19.85 -2.70
CA ASN A 108 23.21 -19.01 -3.33
C ASN A 108 23.28 -17.63 -2.61
N PRO A 109 24.46 -17.21 -2.11
CA PRO A 109 24.63 -15.92 -1.42
C PRO A 109 24.22 -14.68 -2.24
N VAL A 110 24.15 -14.80 -3.57
CA VAL A 110 23.64 -13.73 -4.45
C VAL A 110 22.19 -13.35 -4.09
N VAL A 111 21.42 -14.22 -3.43
CA VAL A 111 20.04 -13.92 -3.02
C VAL A 111 19.94 -12.68 -2.11
N PHE A 112 20.91 -12.46 -1.22
CA PHE A 112 20.86 -11.30 -0.31
C PHE A 112 20.92 -9.98 -1.11
N ILE A 113 21.91 -9.85 -2.00
CA ILE A 113 22.06 -8.63 -2.79
C ILE A 113 20.92 -8.48 -3.79
N HIS A 114 20.41 -9.58 -4.35
CA HIS A 114 19.26 -9.58 -5.25
C HIS A 114 18.00 -9.04 -4.57
N LEU A 115 17.69 -9.52 -3.35
CA LEU A 115 16.56 -9.03 -2.56
C LEU A 115 16.68 -7.55 -2.24
N PHE A 116 17.89 -7.11 -1.86
CA PHE A 116 18.17 -5.70 -1.64
C PHE A 116 17.93 -4.87 -2.89
N THR A 117 18.44 -5.30 -4.05
CA THR A 117 18.24 -4.59 -5.33
C THR A 117 16.76 -4.47 -5.69
N LEU A 118 15.96 -5.52 -5.49
CA LEU A 118 14.53 -5.46 -5.73
C LEU A 118 13.82 -4.46 -4.80
N LYS A 119 14.25 -4.34 -3.54
CA LYS A 119 13.59 -3.45 -2.55
C LYS A 119 14.12 -2.02 -2.57
N LEU A 120 15.30 -1.78 -3.15
CA LEU A 120 15.98 -0.49 -3.15
C LEU A 120 15.14 0.67 -3.71
N PRO A 121 14.41 0.53 -4.83
CA PRO A 121 13.56 1.60 -5.36
C PRO A 121 12.51 2.12 -4.36
N LEU A 122 12.01 1.22 -3.51
CA LEU A 122 10.95 1.52 -2.54
C LEU A 122 11.45 2.47 -1.44
N MET A 123 12.76 2.44 -1.14
CA MET A 123 13.37 3.29 -0.11
C MET A 123 13.25 4.77 -0.42
N VAL A 124 13.27 5.16 -1.71
CA VAL A 124 13.10 6.57 -2.12
C VAL A 124 11.72 7.08 -1.70
N PHE A 125 10.67 6.30 -1.92
CA PHE A 125 9.31 6.65 -1.55
C PHE A 125 9.06 6.55 -0.04
N ASP A 126 9.73 5.63 0.66
CA ASP A 126 9.65 5.53 2.12
C ASP A 126 10.29 6.74 2.82
N LEU A 127 11.56 7.03 2.51
CA LEU A 127 12.26 8.18 3.08
C LEU A 127 11.59 9.49 2.63
N GLY A 128 11.09 9.53 1.40
CA GLY A 128 10.23 10.58 0.88
C GLY A 128 9.01 10.80 1.78
N THR A 129 8.24 9.75 2.08
CA THR A 129 7.06 9.82 2.97
C THR A 129 7.45 10.32 4.36
N GLY A 130 8.54 9.84 4.94
CA GLY A 130 9.05 10.35 6.22
C GLY A 130 9.37 11.84 6.17
N PHE A 131 10.03 12.31 5.11
CA PHE A 131 10.30 13.74 4.90
C PHE A 131 9.02 14.56 4.71
N LEU A 132 8.04 14.03 3.99
CA LEU A 132 6.73 14.65 3.82
C LEU A 132 6.01 14.79 5.17
N LEU A 133 5.99 13.74 6.01
CA LEU A 133 5.43 13.81 7.37
C LEU A 133 6.17 14.81 8.26
N PHE A 134 7.50 14.92 8.14
CA PHE A 134 8.26 15.97 8.81
C PHE A 134 7.79 17.38 8.36
N LYS A 135 7.56 17.60 7.07
CA LYS A 135 7.06 18.87 6.52
C LYS A 135 5.59 19.15 6.82
N PHE A 136 4.83 18.10 7.16
CA PHE A 136 3.41 18.22 7.51
C PHE A 136 3.20 19.06 8.78
N PHE A 137 4.14 19.06 9.72
CA PHE A 137 4.03 19.85 10.94
C PHE A 137 4.89 21.11 10.88
N GLU A 138 4.32 22.26 11.26
CA GLU A 138 5.09 23.51 11.41
C GLU A 138 5.87 23.54 12.71
N ASP A 139 5.29 22.98 13.78
CA ASP A 139 5.98 22.78 15.04
C ASP A 139 7.11 21.76 14.86
N LYS A 140 8.34 22.20 15.13
CA LYS A 140 9.55 21.39 14.94
C LYS A 140 9.55 20.13 15.79
N THR A 141 8.93 20.14 16.97
CA THR A 141 8.88 18.98 17.86
C THR A 141 7.92 17.94 17.29
N LYS A 142 6.70 18.35 16.91
CA LYS A 142 5.73 17.51 16.21
C LYS A 142 6.32 16.91 14.93
N ALA A 143 7.00 17.73 14.12
CA ALA A 143 7.67 17.29 12.90
C ALA A 143 8.69 16.17 13.14
N VAL A 144 9.55 16.34 14.16
CA VAL A 144 10.54 15.32 14.54
C VAL A 144 9.85 14.06 15.06
N ILE A 145 8.82 14.19 15.90
CA ILE A 145 8.08 13.03 16.42
C ILE A 145 7.44 12.25 15.27
N ALA A 146 6.78 12.91 14.33
CA ALA A 146 6.16 12.26 13.17
C ALA A 146 7.19 11.51 12.32
N LEU A 147 8.35 12.13 12.07
CA LEU A 147 9.46 11.48 11.37
C LEU A 147 9.96 10.24 12.11
N VAL A 148 10.18 10.33 13.42
CA VAL A 148 10.66 9.20 14.24
C VAL A 148 9.65 8.06 14.25
N LEU A 149 8.37 8.37 14.47
CA LEU A 149 7.29 7.37 14.43
C LEU A 149 7.25 6.67 13.07
N TRP A 150 7.38 7.41 11.97
CA TRP A 150 7.44 6.83 10.62
C TRP A 150 8.66 5.93 10.41
N LEU A 151 9.85 6.42 10.78
CA LEU A 151 11.11 5.71 10.55
C LEU A 151 11.18 4.37 11.28
N PHE A 152 10.57 4.26 12.46
CA PHE A 152 10.56 3.04 13.27
C PHE A 152 9.20 2.33 13.29
N ASN A 153 8.29 2.69 12.39
CA ASN A 153 6.99 2.07 12.32
C ASN A 153 7.09 0.60 11.85
N PRO A 154 6.61 -0.39 12.64
CA PRO A 154 6.68 -1.80 12.27
C PRO A 154 5.91 -2.13 10.98
N VAL A 155 4.80 -1.45 10.68
CA VAL A 155 4.04 -1.69 9.44
C VAL A 155 4.87 -1.34 8.21
N THR A 156 5.55 -0.19 8.22
CA THR A 156 6.41 0.26 7.12
C THR A 156 7.63 -0.65 6.98
N LEU A 157 8.26 -1.03 8.08
CA LEU A 157 9.41 -1.94 8.07
C LEU A 157 9.04 -3.31 7.49
N HIS A 158 7.90 -3.85 7.93
CA HIS A 158 7.40 -5.15 7.49
C HIS A 158 6.95 -5.14 6.03
N ALA A 159 5.96 -4.32 5.68
CA ALA A 159 5.36 -4.32 4.35
C ALA A 159 6.39 -3.94 3.27
N THR A 160 7.15 -2.87 3.48
CA THR A 160 8.07 -2.35 2.46
C THR A 160 9.36 -3.15 2.38
N TYR A 161 9.98 -3.50 3.51
CA TYR A 161 11.34 -4.05 3.50
C TYR A 161 11.40 -5.53 3.84
N MET A 162 10.47 -6.05 4.65
CA MET A 162 10.43 -7.50 4.86
C MET A 162 9.79 -8.20 3.67
N MET A 163 8.60 -7.75 3.26
CA MET A 163 7.89 -8.31 2.11
C MET A 163 8.39 -7.78 0.76
N GLY A 164 8.76 -6.50 0.66
CA GLY A 164 9.04 -5.87 -0.64
C GLY A 164 7.78 -5.35 -1.34
N GLN A 165 6.73 -5.01 -0.60
CA GLN A 165 5.48 -4.48 -1.17
C GLN A 165 5.64 -3.03 -1.61
N PHE A 166 5.15 -2.73 -2.80
CA PHE A 166 5.23 -1.41 -3.42
C PHE A 166 4.18 -0.41 -2.92
N ASP A 167 3.33 -0.80 -1.96
CA ASP A 167 2.28 0.02 -1.35
C ASP A 167 2.81 1.37 -0.83
N ILE A 168 4.10 1.49 -0.55
CA ILE A 168 4.73 2.76 -0.16
C ILE A 168 4.68 3.84 -1.26
N ILE A 169 4.67 3.45 -2.54
CA ILE A 169 4.64 4.38 -3.68
C ILE A 169 3.33 5.18 -3.70
N PRO A 170 2.14 4.56 -3.76
CA PRO A 170 0.88 5.30 -3.69
C PRO A 170 0.70 6.04 -2.35
N VAL A 171 1.28 5.55 -1.25
CA VAL A 171 1.28 6.26 0.05
C VAL A 171 2.02 7.58 -0.04
N PHE A 172 3.23 7.58 -0.60
CA PHE A 172 4.00 8.80 -0.85
C PHE A 172 3.19 9.83 -1.63
N PHE A 173 2.58 9.42 -2.75
CA PHE A 173 1.78 10.31 -3.59
C PHE A 173 0.49 10.79 -2.91
N THR A 174 -0.08 9.99 -2.01
CA THR A 174 -1.23 10.38 -1.19
C THR A 174 -0.85 11.50 -0.20
N ILE A 175 0.26 11.36 0.51
CA ILE A 175 0.73 12.39 1.46
C ILE A 175 1.24 13.64 0.75
N LEU A 176 1.88 13.48 -0.42
CA LEU A 176 2.30 14.59 -1.26
C LEU A 176 1.10 15.44 -1.70
N SER A 177 -0.01 14.79 -2.08
CA SER A 177 -1.25 15.47 -2.46
C SER A 177 -1.74 16.43 -1.36
N ILE A 178 -1.75 15.98 -0.11
CA ILE A 178 -2.17 16.79 1.05
C ILE A 178 -1.19 17.96 1.28
N LEU A 179 0.11 17.71 1.22
CA LEU A 179 1.12 18.75 1.46
C LEU A 179 1.10 19.86 0.41
N LEU A 180 0.80 19.53 -0.84
CA LEU A 180 0.67 20.51 -1.92
C LEU A 180 -0.45 21.52 -1.65
N LEU A 181 -1.46 21.15 -0.85
CA LEU A 181 -2.61 22.00 -0.49
C LEU A 181 -2.40 22.79 0.81
N LYS A 182 -1.50 22.31 1.68
CA LYS A 182 -1.38 22.74 3.08
C LYS A 182 -1.26 24.27 3.25
N ASN A 183 -0.44 24.92 2.42
CA ASN A 183 -0.12 26.34 2.60
C ASN A 183 -1.13 27.27 1.93
N LYS A 184 -1.66 26.89 0.77
CA LYS A 184 -2.59 27.73 0.00
C LYS A 184 -3.42 26.89 -0.96
N LEU A 185 -4.74 27.01 -0.84
CA LEU A 185 -5.67 26.47 -1.82
C LEU A 185 -5.77 27.40 -3.02
N THR A 186 -5.35 26.90 -4.18
CA THR A 186 -5.49 27.55 -5.48
C THR A 186 -5.87 26.48 -6.50
N PHE A 187 -6.32 26.90 -7.68
CA PHE A 187 -6.53 25.95 -8.78
C PHE A 187 -5.26 25.16 -9.10
N LYS A 188 -4.08 25.81 -9.10
CA LYS A 188 -2.78 25.18 -9.37
C LYS A 188 -2.44 24.11 -8.31
N THR A 189 -2.56 24.44 -7.03
CA THR A 189 -2.27 23.47 -5.96
C THR A 189 -3.27 22.32 -5.95
N GLY A 190 -4.54 22.59 -6.25
CA GLY A 190 -5.56 21.56 -6.52
C GLY A 190 -5.16 20.63 -7.65
N LEU A 191 -4.71 21.17 -8.78
CA LEU A 191 -4.31 20.40 -9.95
C LEU A 191 -3.11 19.49 -9.65
N LEU A 192 -2.08 20.03 -8.97
CA LEU A 192 -0.91 19.25 -8.57
C LEU A 192 -1.28 18.15 -7.56
N ALA A 193 -2.17 18.45 -6.61
CA ALA A 193 -2.66 17.47 -5.65
C ALA A 193 -3.45 16.33 -6.34
N ALA A 194 -4.29 16.67 -7.33
CA ALA A 194 -5.00 15.71 -8.15
C ALA A 194 -4.05 14.82 -8.96
N LEU A 195 -3.11 15.41 -9.70
CA LEU A 195 -2.11 14.67 -10.46
C LEU A 195 -1.27 13.76 -9.57
N SER A 196 -0.94 14.18 -8.35
CA SER A 196 -0.27 13.34 -7.35
C SER A 196 -1.12 12.10 -7.02
N LEU A 197 -2.42 12.26 -6.70
CA LEU A 197 -3.32 11.12 -6.46
C LEU A 197 -3.40 10.19 -7.68
N GLY A 198 -3.50 10.76 -8.88
CA GLY A 198 -3.54 10.00 -10.12
C GLY A 198 -2.28 9.19 -10.38
N LEU A 199 -1.10 9.75 -10.10
CA LEU A 199 0.17 9.02 -10.18
C LEU A 199 0.21 7.87 -9.18
N GLY A 200 -0.25 8.09 -7.94
CA GLY A 200 -0.41 7.00 -6.98
C GLY A 200 -1.37 5.91 -7.50
N ALA A 201 -2.51 6.33 -8.06
CA ALA A 201 -3.51 5.44 -8.64
C ALA A 201 -2.97 4.57 -9.79
N ALA A 202 -2.06 5.13 -10.59
CA ALA A 202 -1.37 4.42 -11.66
C ALA A 202 -0.48 3.27 -11.16
N PHE A 203 -0.06 3.26 -9.88
CA PHE A 203 0.58 2.11 -9.25
C PHE A 203 -0.41 1.19 -8.54
N LYS A 204 -1.38 1.77 -7.81
CA LYS A 204 -2.42 1.03 -7.08
C LYS A 204 -3.65 1.91 -6.94
N ILE A 205 -4.85 1.40 -7.23
CA ILE A 205 -6.04 2.25 -7.46
C ILE A 205 -6.59 3.01 -6.24
N TYR A 206 -6.24 2.64 -5.00
CA TYR A 206 -6.87 3.20 -3.79
C TYR A 206 -6.78 4.74 -3.64
N PRO A 207 -5.76 5.47 -4.14
CA PRO A 207 -5.71 6.92 -4.07
C PRO A 207 -6.90 7.60 -4.77
N LEU A 208 -7.59 6.91 -5.68
CA LEU A 208 -8.83 7.42 -6.29
C LEU A 208 -9.97 7.60 -5.28
N PHE A 209 -9.95 6.91 -4.13
CA PHE A 209 -10.89 7.17 -3.04
C PHE A 209 -10.77 8.60 -2.48
N PHE A 210 -9.67 9.30 -2.75
CA PHE A 210 -9.47 10.66 -2.26
C PHE A 210 -9.88 11.75 -3.23
N VAL A 211 -10.39 11.40 -4.42
CA VAL A 211 -10.86 12.40 -5.39
C VAL A 211 -12.01 13.23 -4.81
N VAL A 212 -13.00 12.59 -4.17
CA VAL A 212 -14.12 13.32 -3.56
C VAL A 212 -13.68 14.21 -2.38
N PRO A 213 -12.91 13.69 -1.40
CA PRO A 213 -12.26 14.53 -0.38
C PRO A 213 -11.46 15.71 -0.92
N LEU A 214 -10.79 15.57 -2.07
CA LEU A 214 -10.02 16.64 -2.68
C LEU A 214 -10.92 17.72 -3.29
N ILE A 215 -11.92 17.32 -4.09
CA ILE A 215 -12.77 18.28 -4.79
C ILE A 215 -13.72 19.03 -3.84
N SER A 216 -14.00 18.50 -2.65
CA SER A 216 -14.84 19.18 -1.66
C SER A 216 -14.25 20.51 -1.20
N LEU A 217 -12.94 20.70 -1.30
CA LEU A 217 -12.26 21.97 -1.01
C LEU A 217 -12.66 23.11 -1.97
N PHE A 218 -13.22 22.80 -3.14
CA PHE A 218 -13.55 23.78 -4.16
C PHE A 218 -15.06 24.03 -4.20
N LYS A 219 -15.50 25.29 -4.38
CA LYS A 219 -16.93 25.63 -4.46
C LYS A 219 -17.52 25.47 -5.88
N SER A 220 -16.75 25.76 -6.93
CA SER A 220 -17.22 25.71 -8.33
C SER A 220 -17.21 24.28 -8.89
N TRP A 221 -18.35 23.81 -9.39
CA TRP A 221 -18.46 22.51 -10.07
C TRP A 221 -17.56 22.38 -11.30
N LYS A 222 -17.37 23.47 -12.07
CA LYS A 222 -16.41 23.47 -13.18
C LYS A 222 -15.00 23.14 -12.70
N ILE A 223 -14.57 23.76 -11.59
CA ILE A 223 -13.26 23.49 -10.98
C ILE A 223 -13.21 22.06 -10.45
N ARG A 224 -14.23 21.61 -9.71
CA ARG A 224 -14.32 20.25 -9.19
C ARG A 224 -14.13 19.21 -10.30
N SER A 225 -14.84 19.35 -11.42
CA SER A 225 -14.74 18.44 -12.55
C SER A 225 -13.35 18.42 -13.18
N LEU A 226 -12.71 19.58 -13.34
CA LEU A 226 -11.33 19.66 -13.86
C LEU A 226 -10.32 18.98 -12.92
N ILE A 227 -10.44 19.21 -11.61
CA ILE A 227 -9.60 18.56 -10.60
C ILE A 227 -9.82 17.05 -10.58
N ALA A 228 -11.09 16.59 -10.62
CA ALA A 228 -11.43 15.18 -10.67
C ALA A 228 -10.86 14.50 -11.93
N PHE A 229 -11.06 15.09 -13.11
CA PHE A 229 -10.50 14.58 -14.36
C PHE A 229 -8.97 14.50 -14.30
N SER A 230 -8.32 15.52 -13.74
CA SER A 230 -6.86 15.54 -13.58
C SER A 230 -6.35 14.47 -12.63
N ALA A 231 -7.15 14.06 -11.63
CA ALA A 231 -6.79 12.96 -10.75
C ALA A 231 -6.92 11.59 -11.44
N LEU A 232 -7.84 11.45 -12.40
CA LEU A 232 -8.01 10.22 -13.17
C LEU A 232 -6.99 10.10 -14.30
N LEU A 233 -6.49 11.22 -14.83
CA LEU A 233 -5.69 11.27 -16.04
C LEU A 233 -4.43 10.37 -15.98
N PRO A 234 -3.56 10.40 -14.96
CA PRO A 234 -2.37 9.55 -14.96
C PRO A 234 -2.70 8.06 -14.92
N TYR A 235 -3.75 7.67 -14.19
CA TYR A 235 -4.24 6.28 -14.17
C TYR A 235 -4.75 5.87 -15.56
N ILE A 236 -5.62 6.66 -16.18
CA ILE A 236 -6.16 6.41 -17.52
C ILE A 236 -5.03 6.25 -18.55
N LEU A 237 -4.06 7.18 -18.56
CA LEU A 237 -2.92 7.12 -19.47
C LEU A 237 -2.07 5.86 -19.25
N SER A 238 -1.90 5.41 -18.00
CA SER A 238 -1.13 4.21 -17.70
C SER A 238 -1.79 2.91 -18.18
N ILE A 239 -3.13 2.85 -18.19
CA ILE A 239 -3.89 1.66 -18.61
C ILE A 239 -4.24 1.65 -20.09
N LEU A 240 -4.23 2.82 -20.76
CA LEU A 240 -4.68 2.98 -22.14
C LEU A 240 -4.00 2.01 -23.13
N PRO A 241 -2.68 1.73 -23.06
CA PRO A 241 -2.04 0.77 -23.96
C PRO A 241 -2.53 -0.68 -23.78
N PHE A 242 -3.13 -1.00 -22.63
CA PHE A 242 -3.52 -2.35 -22.24
C PHE A 242 -5.04 -2.57 -22.25
N ILE A 243 -5.85 -1.56 -22.58
CA ILE A 243 -7.31 -1.66 -22.44
C ILE A 243 -7.93 -2.75 -23.33
N ASN A 244 -7.28 -3.06 -24.46
CA ASN A 244 -7.71 -4.12 -25.39
C ASN A 244 -7.23 -5.52 -24.97
N SER A 245 -6.26 -5.62 -24.06
CA SER A 245 -5.80 -6.92 -23.52
C SER A 245 -6.92 -7.61 -22.74
N SER A 246 -7.17 -8.89 -23.04
CA SER A 246 -8.14 -9.69 -22.29
C SER A 246 -7.61 -10.03 -20.90
N GLY A 247 -6.30 -10.31 -20.79
CA GLY A 247 -5.62 -10.54 -19.54
C GLY A 247 -5.65 -9.32 -18.61
N PHE A 248 -5.43 -8.12 -19.14
CA PHE A 248 -5.47 -6.90 -18.34
C PHE A 248 -6.87 -6.66 -17.75
N ARG A 249 -7.90 -6.77 -18.59
CA ARG A 249 -9.30 -6.57 -18.18
C ARG A 249 -9.74 -7.57 -17.11
N SER A 250 -9.38 -8.84 -17.26
CA SER A 250 -9.76 -9.91 -16.33
C SER A 250 -8.93 -9.92 -15.05
N ASN A 251 -7.62 -9.68 -15.13
CA ASN A 251 -6.70 -9.92 -14.02
C ASN A 251 -6.37 -8.66 -13.20
N ALA A 252 -6.31 -7.49 -13.84
CA ALA A 252 -5.89 -6.24 -13.18
C ALA A 252 -7.03 -5.22 -13.04
N LEU A 253 -7.82 -4.99 -14.09
CA LEU A 253 -8.92 -4.03 -14.04
C LEU A 253 -10.05 -4.51 -13.11
N VAL A 254 -10.37 -5.80 -13.19
CA VAL A 254 -11.38 -6.48 -12.33
C VAL A 254 -10.69 -7.50 -11.42
N ALA A 255 -9.53 -7.14 -10.85
CA ALA A 255 -8.80 -8.01 -9.95
C ALA A 255 -9.65 -8.43 -8.74
N SER A 256 -9.51 -9.69 -8.31
CA SER A 256 -10.18 -10.20 -7.10
C SER A 256 -9.91 -9.34 -5.86
N GLN A 257 -8.74 -8.70 -5.79
CA GLN A 257 -8.37 -7.84 -4.67
C GLN A 257 -9.15 -6.52 -4.65
N THR A 258 -9.58 -6.03 -5.81
CA THR A 258 -10.45 -4.84 -5.93
C THR A 258 -11.86 -5.17 -5.43
N THR A 259 -12.37 -6.37 -5.74
CA THR A 259 -13.73 -6.79 -5.37
C THR A 259 -13.91 -7.15 -3.90
N LYS A 260 -12.82 -7.33 -3.13
CA LYS A 260 -12.84 -7.55 -1.67
C LYS A 260 -13.62 -6.47 -0.91
N SER A 261 -13.60 -5.24 -1.43
CA SER A 261 -14.34 -4.12 -0.84
C SER A 261 -15.87 -4.25 -0.99
N PHE A 262 -16.34 -5.22 -1.78
CA PHE A 262 -17.76 -5.51 -1.99
C PHE A 262 -18.25 -6.73 -1.18
N TYR A 263 -17.37 -7.45 -0.49
CA TYR A 263 -17.76 -8.70 0.18
C TYR A 263 -18.68 -8.46 1.38
N SER A 264 -18.44 -7.39 2.13
CA SER A 264 -19.27 -7.03 3.29
C SER A 264 -20.58 -6.40 2.81
N GLN A 265 -21.67 -7.16 2.91
CA GLN A 265 -22.96 -6.76 2.36
C GLN A 265 -24.15 -7.24 3.19
N ILE A 266 -25.27 -6.53 3.07
CA ILE A 266 -26.56 -6.93 3.65
C ILE A 266 -27.50 -7.30 2.51
N ALA A 267 -28.01 -8.53 2.51
CA ALA A 267 -28.96 -8.99 1.50
C ALA A 267 -30.28 -8.19 1.59
N VAL A 268 -30.82 -7.79 0.44
CA VAL A 268 -32.12 -7.10 0.35
C VAL A 268 -33.18 -8.08 -0.13
N SER A 269 -33.14 -8.44 -1.41
CA SER A 269 -34.00 -9.44 -2.06
C SER A 269 -33.52 -9.66 -3.50
N GLY A 270 -33.97 -10.71 -4.18
CA GLY A 270 -33.78 -10.87 -5.63
C GLY A 270 -32.33 -10.98 -6.13
N GLY A 271 -31.39 -11.34 -5.24
CA GLY A 271 -29.95 -11.36 -5.55
C GLY A 271 -29.25 -10.01 -5.36
N GLU A 272 -29.97 -8.97 -4.92
CA GLU A 272 -29.42 -7.66 -4.60
C GLU A 272 -28.91 -7.59 -3.16
N SER A 273 -27.89 -6.77 -2.95
CA SER A 273 -27.32 -6.53 -1.63
C SER A 273 -26.84 -5.09 -1.48
N ILE A 274 -26.95 -4.56 -0.27
CA ILE A 274 -26.36 -3.28 0.12
C ILE A 274 -24.88 -3.51 0.41
N LEU A 275 -24.01 -2.99 -0.45
CA LEU A 275 -22.56 -3.09 -0.30
C LEU A 275 -22.08 -2.08 0.77
N LEU A 276 -21.75 -2.57 1.97
CA LEU A 276 -21.57 -1.73 3.16
C LEU A 276 -20.47 -0.67 3.00
N PHE A 277 -19.32 -1.05 2.42
CA PHE A 277 -18.26 -0.09 2.15
C PHE A 277 -18.72 1.03 1.22
N LEU A 278 -19.35 0.69 0.09
CA LEU A 278 -19.79 1.68 -0.89
C LEU A 278 -20.90 2.58 -0.36
N SER A 279 -21.85 2.03 0.39
CA SER A 279 -22.91 2.80 1.04
C SER A 279 -22.35 3.78 2.06
N ALA A 280 -21.42 3.34 2.91
CA ALA A 280 -20.76 4.21 3.89
C ALA A 280 -19.90 5.27 3.20
N LEU A 281 -19.14 4.89 2.18
CA LEU A 281 -18.31 5.81 1.39
C LEU A 281 -19.16 6.88 0.72
N ALA A 282 -20.28 6.50 0.09
CA ALA A 282 -21.22 7.43 -0.53
C ALA A 282 -21.82 8.39 0.50
N PHE A 283 -22.24 7.91 1.66
CA PHE A 283 -22.74 8.74 2.77
C PHE A 283 -21.70 9.80 3.18
N PHE A 284 -20.46 9.39 3.45
CA PHE A 284 -19.41 10.33 3.84
C PHE A 284 -19.01 11.28 2.70
N TYR A 285 -19.06 10.84 1.44
CA TYR A 285 -18.85 11.71 0.29
C TYR A 285 -19.89 12.82 0.20
N PHE A 286 -21.17 12.53 0.45
CA PHE A 286 -22.19 13.57 0.56
C PHE A 286 -21.87 14.54 1.70
N LEU A 287 -21.47 14.04 2.87
CA LEU A 287 -21.04 14.89 3.98
C LEU A 287 -19.83 15.75 3.64
N PHE A 288 -18.85 15.22 2.92
CA PHE A 288 -17.65 15.96 2.51
C PHE A 288 -18.01 17.10 1.55
N LEU A 289 -18.91 16.86 0.60
CA LEU A 289 -19.33 17.86 -0.38
C LEU A 289 -20.24 18.94 0.22
N HIS A 290 -20.94 18.64 1.31
CA HIS A 290 -21.83 19.56 2.03
C HIS A 290 -21.11 20.39 3.10
N ASN A 291 -20.13 19.80 3.81
CA ASN A 291 -19.40 20.48 4.87
C ASN A 291 -18.13 21.17 4.33
N THR A 292 -17.88 22.39 4.78
CA THR A 292 -16.63 23.10 4.52
C THR A 292 -15.50 22.58 5.40
N ILE A 293 -14.31 22.42 4.80
CA ILE A 293 -13.09 22.08 5.53
C ILE A 293 -11.91 22.90 5.01
N SER A 294 -11.07 23.36 5.92
CA SER A 294 -9.82 24.01 5.56
C SER A 294 -8.83 23.04 4.89
N PRO A 295 -8.03 23.51 3.91
CA PRO A 295 -7.04 22.68 3.21
C PRO A 295 -6.05 21.97 4.13
N SER A 296 -5.65 22.63 5.23
CA SER A 296 -4.74 22.06 6.24
C SER A 296 -5.34 20.88 7.00
N ARG A 297 -6.66 20.68 6.95
CA ARG A 297 -7.40 19.62 7.65
C ARG A 297 -8.00 18.57 6.71
N VAL A 298 -7.81 18.67 5.40
CA VAL A 298 -8.34 17.71 4.40
C VAL A 298 -7.86 16.27 4.66
N TRP A 299 -6.71 16.10 5.32
CA TRP A 299 -6.20 14.80 5.75
C TRP A 299 -7.21 14.02 6.59
N ARG A 300 -8.12 14.69 7.32
CA ARG A 300 -9.19 14.07 8.10
C ARG A 300 -10.17 13.33 7.20
N TYR A 301 -10.56 13.92 6.07
CA TYR A 301 -11.45 13.27 5.11
C TYR A 301 -10.76 12.07 4.45
N PHE A 302 -9.45 12.18 4.14
CA PHE A 302 -8.68 11.04 3.63
C PHE A 302 -8.58 9.92 4.68
N PHE A 303 -8.35 10.27 5.95
CA PHE A 303 -8.29 9.33 7.05
C PHE A 303 -9.62 8.58 7.23
N ILE A 304 -10.74 9.31 7.27
CA ILE A 304 -12.09 8.73 7.31
C ILE A 304 -12.31 7.77 6.15
N THR A 305 -12.00 8.18 4.92
CA THR A 305 -12.14 7.32 3.73
C THR A 305 -11.40 5.99 3.89
N LEU A 306 -10.15 6.01 4.39
CA LEU A 306 -9.41 4.78 4.65
C LEU A 306 -10.00 3.98 5.81
N LEU A 307 -10.43 4.62 6.90
CA LEU A 307 -11.08 3.91 8.01
C LEU A 307 -12.31 3.14 7.53
N LEU A 308 -13.15 3.76 6.68
CA LEU A 308 -14.30 3.08 6.08
C LEU A 308 -13.87 1.86 5.25
N PHE A 309 -12.81 2.01 4.45
CA PHE A 309 -12.26 0.90 3.68
C PHE A 309 -11.82 -0.25 4.59
N PHE A 310 -11.01 0.02 5.61
CA PHE A 310 -10.52 -1.02 6.52
C PHE A 310 -11.61 -1.61 7.42
N ILE A 311 -12.66 -0.87 7.77
CA ILE A 311 -13.79 -1.38 8.58
C ILE A 311 -14.56 -2.45 7.79
N PHE A 312 -14.84 -2.21 6.51
CA PHE A 312 -15.75 -3.04 5.71
C PHE A 312 -15.07 -3.96 4.70
N THR A 313 -13.74 -3.94 4.59
CA THR A 313 -13.01 -4.75 3.61
C THR A 313 -12.21 -5.85 4.29
N HIS A 314 -12.21 -7.05 3.70
CA HIS A 314 -11.23 -8.06 4.05
C HIS A 314 -9.84 -7.63 3.56
N THR A 315 -9.03 -7.07 4.48
CA THR A 315 -7.76 -6.44 4.13
C THR A 315 -6.57 -7.38 4.26
N HIS A 316 -5.60 -7.23 3.34
CA HIS A 316 -4.30 -7.86 3.50
C HIS A 316 -3.43 -7.04 4.47
N PRO A 317 -2.53 -7.67 5.26
CA PRO A 317 -1.76 -6.97 6.28
C PRO A 317 -0.94 -5.78 5.75
N GLN A 318 -0.33 -5.91 4.57
CA GLN A 318 0.47 -4.83 3.98
C GLN A 318 -0.34 -3.57 3.66
N TRP A 319 -1.66 -3.66 3.48
CA TRP A 319 -2.49 -2.48 3.19
C TRP A 319 -2.53 -1.51 4.38
N PHE A 320 -2.27 -1.95 5.62
CA PHE A 320 -2.19 -1.06 6.79
C PHE A 320 -1.18 0.09 6.60
N LEU A 321 -0.22 -0.06 5.67
CA LEU A 321 0.69 1.01 5.28
C LEU A 321 -0.06 2.25 4.75
N TRP A 322 -1.22 2.07 4.10
CA TRP A 322 -2.06 3.16 3.59
C TRP A 322 -2.59 4.04 4.71
N LEU A 323 -3.01 3.42 5.82
CA LEU A 323 -3.60 4.08 6.98
C LEU A 323 -2.54 4.68 7.91
N THR A 324 -1.35 4.07 7.97
CA THR A 324 -0.23 4.43 8.84
C THR A 324 0.09 5.94 8.90
N PRO A 325 0.32 6.66 7.78
CA PRO A 325 0.71 8.07 7.86
C PRO A 325 -0.39 8.93 8.51
N PHE A 326 -1.66 8.56 8.34
CA PHE A 326 -2.78 9.26 8.96
C PHE A 326 -2.90 8.96 10.45
N LEU A 327 -2.61 7.73 10.89
CA LEU A 327 -2.50 7.41 12.32
C LEU A 327 -1.37 8.19 12.97
N ILE A 328 -0.23 8.37 12.31
CA ILE A 328 0.88 9.18 12.83
C ILE A 328 0.48 10.66 12.91
N ILE A 329 -0.15 11.19 11.86
CA ILE A 329 -0.65 12.57 11.87
C ILE A 329 -1.64 12.77 13.02
N GLU A 330 -2.60 11.86 13.17
CA GLU A 330 -3.60 11.84 14.23
C GLU A 330 -2.95 11.86 15.61
N LEU A 331 -2.06 10.91 15.91
CA LEU A 331 -1.41 10.78 17.21
C LEU A 331 -0.61 12.04 17.57
N VAL A 332 0.10 12.62 16.60
CA VAL A 332 0.90 13.83 16.83
C VAL A 332 0.02 15.07 16.98
N GLU A 333 -1.08 15.17 16.21
CA GLU A 333 -2.04 16.28 16.34
C GLU A 333 -2.80 16.22 17.67
N SER A 334 -3.28 15.05 18.06
CA SER A 334 -4.02 14.82 19.30
C SER A 334 -3.12 14.81 20.54
N LYS A 335 -1.80 14.97 20.38
CA LYS A 335 -0.80 14.88 21.45
C LYS A 335 -0.90 13.55 22.20
N PHE A 336 -1.07 12.46 21.45
CA PHE A 336 -1.19 11.08 21.93
C PHE A 336 -2.42 10.81 22.82
N LYS A 337 -3.43 11.70 22.83
CA LYS A 337 -4.67 11.47 23.59
C LYS A 337 -5.42 10.20 23.15
N ASN A 338 -5.31 9.86 21.86
CA ASN A 338 -6.01 8.73 21.25
C ASN A 338 -5.10 7.51 21.06
N VAL A 339 -3.98 7.43 21.79
CA VAL A 339 -2.95 6.39 21.61
C VAL A 339 -3.51 4.96 21.71
N TYR A 340 -4.50 4.72 22.55
CA TYR A 340 -5.11 3.40 22.70
C TYR A 340 -5.77 2.92 21.41
N ALA A 341 -6.47 3.79 20.68
CA ALA A 341 -7.05 3.42 19.39
C ALA A 341 -5.96 3.08 18.36
N GLY A 342 -4.85 3.83 18.36
CA GLY A 342 -3.67 3.52 17.54
C GLY A 342 -3.01 2.19 17.90
N ILE A 343 -2.90 1.88 19.20
CA ILE A 343 -2.37 0.59 19.69
C ILE A 343 -3.28 -0.56 19.27
N LEU A 344 -4.60 -0.42 19.40
CA LEU A 344 -5.56 -1.45 18.97
C LEU A 344 -5.48 -1.70 17.46
N ALA A 345 -5.31 -0.64 16.65
CA ALA A 345 -5.08 -0.77 15.21
C ALA A 345 -3.77 -1.53 14.92
N LEU A 346 -2.69 -1.22 15.63
CA LEU A 346 -1.41 -1.92 15.49
C LEU A 346 -1.48 -3.38 15.95
N MET A 347 -2.18 -3.68 17.05
CA MET A 347 -2.41 -5.05 17.53
C MET A 347 -3.18 -5.87 16.49
N SER A 348 -4.17 -5.25 15.83
CA SER A 348 -4.92 -5.90 14.76
C SER A 348 -4.01 -6.23 13.58
N PHE A 349 -3.13 -5.30 13.16
CA PHE A 349 -2.11 -5.58 12.15
C PHE A 349 -1.18 -6.73 12.55
N ILE A 350 -0.59 -6.68 13.74
CA ILE A 350 0.34 -7.72 14.22
C ILE A 350 -0.36 -9.08 14.26
N GLY A 351 -1.57 -9.13 14.82
CA GLY A 351 -2.37 -10.35 14.87
C GLY A 351 -2.65 -10.91 13.47
N LEU A 352 -3.05 -10.06 12.51
CA LEU A 352 -3.28 -10.49 11.14
C LEU A 352 -2.05 -11.15 10.52
N LEU A 353 -0.82 -10.68 10.80
CA LEU A 353 0.40 -11.34 10.28
C LEU A 353 0.47 -12.82 10.70
N PHE A 354 0.15 -13.15 11.95
CA PHE A 354 0.24 -14.51 12.48
C PHE A 354 -0.94 -15.41 12.10
N PHE A 355 -2.04 -14.85 11.60
CA PHE A 355 -3.23 -15.61 11.21
C PHE A 355 -3.52 -15.58 9.70
N PHE A 356 -2.61 -15.04 8.89
CA PHE A 356 -2.79 -14.94 7.43
C PHE A 356 -2.00 -16.02 6.69
N ASP A 357 -0.66 -15.98 6.73
CA ASP A 357 0.19 -16.97 6.06
C ASP A 357 1.60 -17.02 6.71
N PRO A 358 2.25 -18.19 6.83
CA PRO A 358 3.60 -18.30 7.40
C PRO A 358 4.67 -17.48 6.66
N SER A 359 4.50 -17.24 5.35
CA SER A 359 5.41 -16.40 4.55
C SER A 359 5.41 -14.93 4.97
N LEU A 360 4.44 -14.49 5.79
CA LEU A 360 4.37 -13.14 6.36
C LEU A 360 5.06 -13.02 7.72
N THR A 361 5.53 -14.12 8.30
CA THR A 361 6.14 -14.17 9.63
C THR A 361 7.48 -14.89 9.59
N ILE A 362 7.52 -16.18 9.95
CA ILE A 362 8.75 -16.95 10.05
C ILE A 362 9.35 -17.26 8.67
N GLY A 363 8.50 -17.46 7.64
CA GLY A 363 8.94 -17.78 6.29
C GLY A 363 9.71 -16.63 5.63
N LEU A 364 9.52 -15.40 6.12
CA LEU A 364 10.29 -14.24 5.68
C LEU A 364 11.80 -14.46 5.83
N PHE A 365 12.23 -15.19 6.86
CA PHE A 365 13.65 -15.39 7.17
C PHE A 365 14.27 -16.60 6.46
N ALA A 366 13.60 -17.16 5.46
CA ALA A 366 14.14 -18.22 4.60
C ALA A 366 15.54 -17.93 3.99
N PRO A 367 15.92 -16.67 3.65
CA PRO A 367 17.28 -16.38 3.19
C PRO A 367 18.35 -16.64 4.25
N LEU A 368 18.03 -16.46 5.55
CA LEU A 368 18.94 -16.79 6.65
C LEU A 368 18.88 -18.27 7.00
N TRP A 369 17.67 -18.84 7.01
CA TRP A 369 17.43 -20.22 7.43
C TRP A 369 16.47 -20.90 6.46
N ARG A 370 17.05 -21.65 5.51
CA ARG A 370 16.33 -22.20 4.35
C ARG A 370 15.13 -23.08 4.71
N ASP A 371 15.21 -23.81 5.82
CA ASP A 371 14.13 -24.67 6.30
C ASP A 371 12.85 -23.90 6.67
N LEU A 372 12.95 -22.58 6.85
CA LEU A 372 11.79 -21.71 7.11
C LEU A 372 10.93 -21.47 5.86
N TYR A 373 11.45 -21.70 4.65
CA TYR A 373 10.71 -21.44 3.40
C TYR A 373 9.39 -22.22 3.32
N SER A 374 9.41 -23.49 3.74
CA SER A 374 8.23 -24.38 3.78
C SER A 374 7.79 -24.69 5.20
N SER A 375 8.10 -23.80 6.16
CA SER A 375 7.71 -24.01 7.55
C SER A 375 6.22 -23.90 7.76
N LYS A 376 5.71 -24.73 8.67
CA LYS A 376 4.37 -24.60 9.25
C LYS A 376 4.21 -23.27 9.98
N SER A 377 2.97 -22.83 10.18
CA SER A 377 2.68 -21.64 10.99
C SER A 377 3.19 -21.76 12.43
N LEU A 378 3.40 -20.63 13.11
CA LEU A 378 3.83 -20.62 14.51
C LEU A 378 2.89 -21.43 15.42
N TRP A 379 1.58 -21.36 15.18
CA TRP A 379 0.57 -22.07 15.97
C TRP A 379 0.69 -23.59 15.82
N GLU A 380 0.93 -24.07 14.60
CA GLU A 380 1.17 -25.48 14.32
C GLU A 380 2.50 -25.97 14.93
N LEU A 381 3.55 -25.16 14.90
CA LEU A 381 4.84 -25.49 15.53
C LEU A 381 4.72 -25.61 17.05
N LEU A 382 3.87 -24.80 17.67
CA LEU A 382 3.58 -24.85 19.11
C LEU A 382 2.51 -25.89 19.47
N ASN A 383 1.97 -26.62 18.50
CA ASN A 383 0.87 -27.58 18.67
C ASN A 383 -0.38 -26.94 19.33
N ILE A 384 -0.67 -25.68 18.99
CA ILE A 384 -1.84 -24.94 19.46
C ILE A 384 -2.90 -24.94 18.36
N SER A 385 -4.04 -25.55 18.64
CA SER A 385 -5.21 -25.52 17.74
C SER A 385 -5.98 -24.21 17.93
N ILE A 386 -5.99 -23.37 16.89
CA ILE A 386 -6.74 -22.10 16.86
C ILE A 386 -7.59 -22.07 15.59
N ASP A 387 -8.83 -21.61 15.71
CA ASP A 387 -9.64 -21.23 14.56
C ASP A 387 -9.13 -19.89 13.98
N PHE A 388 -8.44 -19.96 12.83
CA PHE A 388 -7.86 -18.79 12.18
C PHE A 388 -8.94 -17.81 11.68
N ASN A 389 -10.13 -18.30 11.33
CA ASN A 389 -11.21 -17.42 10.91
C ASN A 389 -11.75 -16.65 12.11
N PHE A 390 -12.03 -17.35 13.22
CA PHE A 390 -12.45 -16.69 14.45
C PHE A 390 -11.41 -15.69 14.96
N ALA A 391 -10.12 -16.06 14.98
CA ALA A 391 -9.05 -15.16 15.41
C ALA A 391 -8.96 -13.90 14.53
N ARG A 392 -9.03 -14.05 13.19
CA ARG A 392 -9.06 -12.91 12.27
C ARG A 392 -10.31 -12.05 12.47
N SER A 393 -11.48 -12.65 12.64
CA SER A 393 -12.73 -11.93 12.91
C SER A 393 -12.64 -11.14 14.22
N PHE A 394 -12.10 -11.73 15.28
CA PHE A 394 -11.92 -11.06 16.57
C PHE A 394 -10.97 -9.85 16.46
N LEU A 395 -9.82 -10.02 15.82
CA LEU A 395 -8.86 -8.94 15.58
C LEU A 395 -9.44 -7.84 14.68
N HIS A 396 -10.20 -8.23 13.65
CA HIS A 396 -10.90 -7.27 12.79
C HIS A 396 -11.95 -6.49 13.58
N SER A 397 -12.71 -7.13 14.47
CA SER A 397 -13.66 -6.44 15.36
C SER A 397 -12.97 -5.43 16.30
N ILE A 398 -11.78 -5.74 16.81
CA ILE A 398 -10.97 -4.80 17.59
C ILE A 398 -10.59 -3.58 16.73
N PHE A 399 -10.11 -3.81 15.50
CA PHE A 399 -9.82 -2.73 14.57
C PHE A 399 -11.06 -1.88 14.29
N VAL A 400 -12.21 -2.51 14.05
CA VAL A 400 -13.48 -1.81 13.79
C VAL A 400 -13.86 -0.91 14.97
N GLY A 401 -13.72 -1.38 16.21
CA GLY A 401 -13.96 -0.55 17.40
C GLY A 401 -13.06 0.70 17.44
N ALA A 402 -11.76 0.54 17.17
CA ALA A 402 -10.83 1.66 17.08
C ALA A 402 -11.15 2.61 15.91
N GLY A 403 -11.53 2.06 14.75
CA GLY A 403 -11.91 2.82 13.57
C GLY A 403 -13.19 3.63 13.78
N LEU A 404 -14.21 3.05 14.41
CA LEU A 404 -15.45 3.74 14.77
C LEU A 404 -15.21 4.87 15.76
N PHE A 405 -14.30 4.68 16.73
CA PHE A 405 -13.89 5.75 17.64
C PHE A 405 -13.24 6.93 16.88
N TYR A 406 -12.36 6.66 15.92
CA TYR A 406 -11.79 7.70 15.09
C TYR A 406 -12.82 8.39 14.19
N LEU A 407 -13.78 7.64 13.62
CA LEU A 407 -14.88 8.20 12.85
C LEU A 407 -15.75 9.13 13.71
N TYR A 408 -15.97 8.80 14.99
CA TYR A 408 -16.67 9.68 15.92
C TYR A 408 -15.92 10.99 16.17
N ILE A 409 -14.61 10.91 16.45
CA ILE A 409 -13.77 12.10 16.71
C ILE A 409 -13.69 13.02 15.50
N TYR A 410 -13.50 12.44 14.32
CA TYR A 410 -13.25 13.18 13.09
C TYR A 410 -14.51 13.37 12.23
N PHE A 411 -15.69 13.07 12.77
CA PHE A 411 -16.94 13.16 12.04
C PHE A 411 -17.07 14.53 11.34
N PRO A 412 -17.36 14.58 10.02
CA PRO A 412 -17.41 15.83 9.27
C PRO A 412 -18.45 16.78 9.85
N ARG A 413 -18.01 17.99 10.20
CA ARG A 413 -18.84 19.11 10.65
C ARG A 413 -18.33 20.35 9.93
N SER A 414 -19.22 21.20 9.45
CA SER A 414 -18.84 22.49 8.86
C SER A 414 -17.97 23.26 9.84
N GLU A 415 -16.79 23.66 9.38
CA GLU A 415 -16.03 24.68 10.07
C GLU A 415 -16.82 25.97 9.86
N GLU A 416 -17.61 26.39 10.86
CA GLU A 416 -18.25 27.71 10.85
C GLU A 416 -17.20 28.73 10.41
N GLU A 417 -17.49 29.49 9.35
CA GLU A 417 -16.64 30.57 8.85
C GLU A 417 -16.48 31.59 10.00
N LYS A 418 -15.45 31.41 10.83
CA LYS A 418 -15.02 32.38 11.84
C LYS A 418 -14.31 33.55 11.19
#